data_AF-A0A382QXD9-F1
#
_entry.id   AF-A0A382QXD9-F1
#
_cell.length_a   1.000
_cell.length_b   1.000
_cell.length_c   1.000
_cell.angle_alpha   90.00
_cell.angle_beta   90.00
_cell.angle_gamma   90.00
#
_symmetry.space_group_name_H-M   'P 1'
#
loop_
_entity.id
_entity.type
_entity.pdbx_description
1 polymer ?
#
loop_
_entity_poly.entity_id
_entity_poly.type
_entity_poly.pdbx_seq_one_letter_code
_entity_poly.pdbx_strand_id
1 'polypeptide(L)'
;MAEEKTESPKAAIAWMLLASAAFGSGSALVKSTAGDVGVWTVVFGRSLVIMVILLAWSQFYGASLHIGNRRLMLWRSVIGLTAMFCYFYSVQKIPLSNAVTLQYTSPLFVALFSGAILRERVPPLIYGCILVSLIGTILIVSPSLEYIDIDATIALISGVFSAFAYLAVRGLRTSSSPDGIVFWFAAFCTLVSLPFAAGELPTLKLYDGLAVIGVGICAGIGQTGMTRAYHAARAAYIGVFSYATVIVGGIYGWLIFNQELVWGDAIGAALIVVSGALLVISIPDEKPTKIADHLP
;
A
#
# COMPACT_ATOMS: atom_id res chain seq x y z
N MET A 1 30.07 -13.92 0.41
CA MET A 1 28.66 -14.31 0.61
C MET A 1 28.12 -13.47 1.75
N ALA A 2 27.29 -12.47 1.45
CA ALA A 2 26.69 -11.63 2.49
C ALA A 2 25.61 -12.45 3.22
N GLU A 3 25.68 -12.49 4.55
CA GLU A 3 24.63 -13.03 5.40
C GLU A 3 23.27 -12.46 4.98
N GLU A 4 22.40 -13.33 4.46
CA GLU A 4 21.01 -12.97 4.17
C GLU A 4 20.30 -12.80 5.51
N LYS A 5 20.35 -11.59 6.05
CA LYS A 5 19.65 -11.19 7.28
C LYS A 5 18.15 -11.28 7.00
N THR A 6 17.58 -12.46 7.21
CA THR A 6 16.15 -12.71 7.16
C THR A 6 15.53 -11.86 8.28
N GLU A 7 14.91 -10.73 7.89
CA GLU A 7 14.20 -9.90 8.84
C GLU A 7 13.12 -10.75 9.54
N SER A 8 13.08 -10.66 10.87
CA SER A 8 12.10 -11.39 11.69
C SER A 8 10.68 -11.11 11.19
N PRO A 9 9.76 -12.09 11.20
CA PRO A 9 8.35 -11.89 10.87
C PRO A 9 7.72 -10.68 11.58
N LYS A 10 8.18 -10.37 12.80
CA LYS A 10 7.73 -9.20 13.58
C LYS A 10 8.15 -7.87 12.96
N ALA A 11 9.35 -7.79 12.39
CA ALA A 11 9.82 -6.58 11.70
C ALA A 11 8.99 -6.32 10.43
N ALA A 12 8.66 -7.38 9.68
CA ALA A 12 7.81 -7.27 8.50
C ALA A 12 6.41 -6.73 8.85
N ILE A 13 5.83 -7.20 9.95
CA ILE A 13 4.53 -6.72 10.46
C ILE A 13 4.64 -5.26 10.88
N ALA A 14 5.66 -4.88 11.65
CA ALA A 14 5.86 -3.50 12.09
C ALA A 14 6.01 -2.54 10.91
N TRP A 15 6.76 -2.94 9.88
CA TRP A 15 6.88 -2.19 8.63
C TRP A 15 5.55 -2.02 7.91
N MET A 16 4.72 -3.06 7.86
CA MET A 16 3.40 -2.98 7.24
C MET A 16 2.44 -2.11 8.05
N LEU A 17 2.43 -2.19 9.38
CA LEU A 17 1.58 -1.35 10.22
C LEU A 17 1.98 0.13 10.13
N LEU A 18 3.29 0.43 10.10
CA LEU A 18 3.80 1.77 9.82
C LEU A 18 3.34 2.25 8.44
N ALA A 19 3.41 1.37 7.43
CA ALA A 19 2.95 1.69 6.10
C ALA A 19 1.45 1.99 6.06
N SER A 20 0.64 1.20 6.78
CA SER A 20 -0.79 1.38 6.90
C SER A 20 -1.18 2.69 7.55
N ALA A 21 -0.52 3.06 8.65
CA ALA A 21 -0.69 4.37 9.28
C ALA A 21 -0.39 5.50 8.30
N ALA A 22 0.77 5.43 7.64
CA ALA A 22 1.18 6.45 6.69
C ALA A 22 0.25 6.55 5.46
N PHE A 23 -0.19 5.43 4.88
CA PHE A 23 -1.13 5.46 3.76
C PHE A 23 -2.51 5.97 4.15
N GLY A 24 -3.00 5.64 5.34
CA GLY A 24 -4.27 6.17 5.85
C GLY A 24 -4.21 7.69 6.01
N SER A 25 -3.16 8.20 6.66
CA SER A 25 -2.92 9.65 6.80
C SER A 25 -2.74 10.34 5.44
N GLY A 26 -1.98 9.74 4.53
CA GLY A 26 -1.81 10.26 3.17
C GLY A 26 -3.13 10.31 2.40
N SER A 27 -4.01 9.32 2.56
CA SER A 27 -5.32 9.29 1.90
C SER A 27 -6.25 10.37 2.43
N ALA A 28 -6.18 10.67 3.74
CA ALA A 28 -6.90 11.81 4.31
C ALA A 28 -6.43 13.15 3.73
N LEU A 29 -5.12 13.34 3.54
CA LEU A 29 -4.57 14.53 2.89
C LEU A 29 -4.98 14.65 1.41
N VAL A 30 -5.05 13.53 0.69
CA VAL A 30 -5.60 13.52 -0.69
C VAL A 30 -7.07 13.90 -0.69
N LYS A 31 -7.84 13.45 0.31
CA LYS A 31 -9.25 13.81 0.43
C LYS A 31 -9.43 15.29 0.76
N SER A 32 -8.57 15.90 1.58
CA SER A 32 -8.66 17.32 1.91
C SER A 32 -8.34 18.25 0.74
N THR A 33 -7.65 17.77 -0.29
CA THR A 33 -7.38 18.54 -1.52
C THR A 33 -8.38 18.24 -2.64
N ALA A 34 -9.42 17.45 -2.37
CA ALA A 34 -10.43 17.09 -3.36
C ALA A 34 -11.20 18.32 -3.85
N GLY A 35 -11.20 18.55 -5.16
CA GLY A 35 -11.86 19.71 -5.80
C GLY A 35 -10.94 20.91 -6.02
N ASP A 36 -9.85 21.04 -5.25
CA ASP A 36 -8.84 22.09 -5.42
C ASP A 36 -7.60 21.62 -6.22
N VAL A 37 -7.27 20.32 -6.13
CA VAL A 37 -6.09 19.75 -6.80
C VAL A 37 -6.45 18.52 -7.62
N GLY A 38 -6.11 18.53 -8.91
CA GLY A 38 -6.25 17.42 -9.82
C GLY A 38 -5.43 16.19 -9.42
N VAL A 39 -5.97 15.00 -9.71
CA VAL A 39 -5.35 13.71 -9.37
C VAL A 39 -3.93 13.59 -9.91
N TRP A 40 -3.67 14.04 -11.14
CA TRP A 40 -2.33 14.00 -11.74
C TRP A 40 -1.32 14.86 -10.97
N THR A 41 -1.75 16.00 -10.45
CA THR A 41 -0.91 16.91 -9.65
C THR A 41 -0.57 16.31 -8.29
N VAL A 42 -1.55 15.66 -7.64
CA VAL A 42 -1.30 14.87 -6.42
C VAL A 42 -0.30 13.75 -6.70
N VAL A 43 -0.52 12.97 -7.76
CA VAL A 43 0.37 11.86 -8.18
C VAL A 43 1.78 12.37 -8.45
N PHE A 44 1.91 13.47 -9.18
CA PHE A 44 3.19 14.10 -9.49
C PHE A 44 3.91 14.54 -8.22
N GLY A 45 3.27 15.40 -7.42
CA GLY A 45 3.89 16.00 -6.25
C GLY A 45 4.29 14.96 -5.21
N ARG A 46 3.43 13.97 -4.92
CA ARG A 46 3.78 12.90 -3.97
C ARG A 46 4.94 12.04 -4.46
N SER A 47 5.04 11.81 -5.77
CA SER A 47 6.11 10.99 -6.35
C SER A 47 7.42 11.75 -6.40
N LEU A 48 7.37 13.05 -6.71
CA LEU A 48 8.53 13.93 -6.71
C LEU A 48 9.15 14.01 -5.32
N VAL A 49 8.34 14.20 -4.28
CA VAL A 49 8.80 14.25 -2.89
C VAL A 49 9.54 12.97 -2.50
N ILE A 50 8.99 11.81 -2.82
CA ILE A 50 9.62 10.52 -2.51
C ILE A 50 10.92 10.33 -3.27
N MET A 51 10.92 10.67 -4.57
CA MET A 51 12.10 10.57 -5.41
C MET A 51 13.24 11.44 -4.84
N VAL A 52 12.95 12.68 -4.44
CA VAL A 52 13.93 13.60 -3.84
C VAL A 52 14.41 13.09 -2.48
N ILE A 53 13.51 12.66 -1.60
CA ILE A 53 13.88 12.14 -0.28
C ILE A 53 14.78 10.91 -0.40
N LEU A 54 14.43 9.94 -1.25
CA LEU A 54 15.24 8.73 -1.41
C LEU A 54 16.54 8.99 -2.16
N LEU A 55 16.57 9.94 -3.09
CA LEU A 55 17.81 10.37 -3.72
C LEU A 55 18.76 10.98 -2.69
N ALA A 56 18.27 11.92 -1.88
CA ALA A 56 19.04 12.52 -0.79
C ALA A 56 19.51 11.44 0.20
N TRP A 57 18.62 10.54 0.61
CA TRP A 57 18.94 9.44 1.51
C TRP A 57 20.03 8.51 0.94
N SER A 58 20.00 8.23 -0.36
CA SER A 58 21.05 7.47 -1.05
C SER A 58 22.40 8.20 -1.04
N GLN A 59 22.41 9.51 -1.33
CA GLN A 59 23.65 10.29 -1.38
C GLN A 59 24.28 10.50 0.00
N PHE A 60 23.48 10.74 1.04
CA PHE A 60 23.98 11.04 2.38
C PHE A 60 24.20 9.81 3.27
N TYR A 61 23.41 8.75 3.08
CA TYR A 61 23.45 7.56 3.94
C TYR A 61 23.78 6.26 3.19
N GLY A 62 24.10 6.32 1.89
CA GLY A 62 24.57 5.18 1.12
C GLY A 62 23.49 4.12 0.82
N ALA A 63 22.20 4.47 0.90
CA ALA A 63 21.14 3.54 0.56
C ALA A 63 21.22 3.12 -0.91
N SER A 64 21.13 1.81 -1.15
CA SER A 64 21.20 1.24 -2.49
C SER A 64 19.93 1.53 -3.28
N LEU A 65 20.07 2.17 -4.44
CA LEU A 65 18.99 2.37 -5.42
C LEU A 65 19.04 1.34 -6.57
N HIS A 66 19.59 0.17 -6.29
CA HIS A 66 19.81 -0.88 -7.28
C HIS A 66 18.50 -1.51 -7.79
N ILE A 67 18.40 -1.67 -9.12
CA ILE A 67 17.42 -2.53 -9.77
C ILE A 67 18.15 -3.64 -10.53
N GLY A 68 17.76 -4.89 -10.27
CA GLY A 68 18.12 -6.04 -11.09
C GLY A 68 17.11 -6.27 -12.22
N ASN A 69 15.92 -6.76 -11.90
CA ASN A 69 14.92 -7.11 -12.92
C ASN A 69 14.14 -5.90 -13.45
N ARG A 70 14.70 -5.22 -14.46
CA ARG A 70 14.13 -4.01 -15.07
C ARG A 70 12.75 -4.23 -15.70
N ARG A 71 12.50 -5.40 -16.31
CA ARG A 71 11.20 -5.71 -16.94
C ARG A 71 10.09 -5.80 -15.90
N LEU A 72 10.34 -6.54 -14.82
CA LEU A 72 9.38 -6.65 -13.71
C LEU A 72 9.21 -5.31 -12.99
N MET A 73 10.27 -4.51 -12.89
CA MET A 73 10.21 -3.17 -12.32
C MET A 73 9.35 -2.22 -13.16
N LEU A 74 9.49 -2.24 -14.50
CA LEU A 74 8.64 -1.43 -15.38
C LEU A 74 7.17 -1.85 -15.28
N TRP A 75 6.89 -3.15 -15.28
CA TRP A 75 5.54 -3.69 -15.08
C TRP A 75 4.93 -3.24 -13.75
N ARG A 76 5.71 -3.36 -12.66
CA ARG A 76 5.34 -2.86 -11.33
C ARG A 76 5.00 -1.38 -11.36
N SER A 77 5.79 -0.57 -12.07
CA SER A 77 5.59 0.87 -12.12
C SER A 77 4.36 1.27 -12.91
N VAL A 78 4.11 0.64 -14.07
CA VAL A 78 2.91 0.89 -14.88
C VAL A 78 1.65 0.51 -14.10
N ILE A 79 1.57 -0.75 -13.62
CA ILE A 79 0.39 -1.20 -12.88
C ILE A 79 0.21 -0.42 -11.58
N GLY A 80 1.29 -0.14 -10.86
CA GLY A 80 1.24 0.63 -9.63
C GLY A 80 0.75 2.06 -9.84
N LEU A 81 1.14 2.70 -10.95
CA LEU A 81 0.65 4.02 -11.32
C LEU A 81 -0.85 3.97 -11.66
N THR A 82 -1.28 2.97 -12.44
CA THR A 82 -2.71 2.77 -12.76
C THR A 82 -3.53 2.56 -11.49
N ALA A 83 -3.08 1.69 -10.58
CA ALA A 83 -3.73 1.46 -9.30
C ALA A 83 -3.84 2.76 -8.48
N MET A 84 -2.73 3.47 -8.32
CA MET A 84 -2.67 4.73 -7.56
C MET A 84 -3.59 5.80 -8.16
N PHE A 85 -3.61 5.94 -9.49
CA PHE A 85 -4.48 6.91 -10.16
C PHE A 85 -5.95 6.60 -9.92
N CYS A 86 -6.38 5.34 -10.15
CA CYS A 86 -7.75 4.91 -9.88
C CYS A 86 -8.14 5.12 -8.40
N TYR A 87 -7.22 4.85 -7.48
CA TYR A 87 -7.45 5.05 -6.06
C TYR A 87 -7.65 6.52 -5.70
N PHE A 88 -6.71 7.41 -6.06
CA PHE A 88 -6.81 8.83 -5.72
C PHE A 88 -7.96 9.52 -6.45
N TYR A 89 -8.28 9.10 -7.67
CA TYR A 89 -9.49 9.51 -8.36
C TYR A 89 -10.73 9.21 -7.51
N SER A 90 -10.84 7.97 -7.02
CA SER A 90 -11.98 7.56 -6.20
C SER A 90 -12.01 8.28 -4.85
N VAL A 91 -10.86 8.42 -4.17
CA VAL A 91 -10.76 9.19 -2.91
C VAL A 91 -11.32 10.60 -3.07
N GLN A 92 -11.06 11.27 -4.20
CA GLN A 92 -11.60 12.61 -4.43
C GLN A 92 -13.12 12.64 -4.65
N LYS A 93 -13.74 11.53 -5.08
CA LYS A 93 -15.15 11.47 -5.50
C LYS A 93 -16.10 10.87 -4.47
N ILE A 94 -15.67 9.81 -3.77
CA ILE A 94 -16.51 9.09 -2.81
C ILE A 94 -16.01 9.29 -1.37
N PRO A 95 -16.78 8.91 -0.33
CA PRO A 95 -16.30 8.95 1.05
C PRO A 95 -14.95 8.25 1.24
N LEU A 96 -14.07 8.82 2.07
CA LEU A 96 -12.71 8.30 2.27
C LEU A 96 -12.71 6.83 2.73
N SER A 97 -13.56 6.50 3.71
CA SER A 97 -13.78 5.13 4.19
C SER A 97 -14.10 4.17 3.05
N ASN A 98 -15.04 4.52 2.16
CA ASN A 98 -15.43 3.70 1.01
C ASN A 98 -14.25 3.46 0.06
N ALA A 99 -13.54 4.51 -0.33
CA ALA A 99 -12.40 4.41 -1.24
C ALA A 99 -11.29 3.53 -0.67
N VAL A 100 -10.94 3.72 0.61
CA VAL A 100 -9.92 2.93 1.30
C VAL A 100 -10.34 1.45 1.33
N THR A 101 -11.55 1.13 1.77
CA THR A 101 -12.07 -0.24 1.84
C THR A 101 -12.03 -0.97 0.51
N LEU A 102 -12.50 -0.32 -0.55
CA LEU A 102 -12.55 -0.93 -1.89
C LEU A 102 -11.14 -1.18 -2.43
N GLN A 103 -10.20 -0.26 -2.18
CA GLN A 103 -8.78 -0.44 -2.50
C GLN A 103 -8.13 -1.57 -1.67
N TYR A 104 -8.51 -1.70 -0.41
CA TYR A 104 -8.00 -2.73 0.50
C TYR A 104 -8.69 -4.09 0.34
N THR A 105 -9.42 -4.30 -0.76
CA THR A 105 -9.67 -5.65 -1.29
C THR A 105 -8.41 -6.29 -1.89
N SER A 106 -7.36 -5.48 -2.16
CA SER A 106 -6.09 -5.96 -2.72
C SER A 106 -5.45 -7.17 -2.01
N PRO A 107 -5.45 -7.32 -0.67
CA PRO A 107 -4.88 -8.49 -0.01
C PRO A 107 -5.57 -9.81 -0.38
N LEU A 108 -6.87 -9.77 -0.68
CA LEU A 108 -7.62 -10.95 -1.17
C LEU A 108 -7.04 -11.41 -2.51
N PHE A 109 -6.88 -10.47 -3.44
CA PHE A 109 -6.30 -10.78 -4.75
C PHE A 109 -4.82 -11.17 -4.65
N VAL A 110 -4.06 -10.57 -3.73
CA VAL A 110 -2.68 -11.00 -3.44
C VAL A 110 -2.67 -12.47 -3.03
N ALA A 111 -3.52 -12.90 -2.09
CA ALA A 111 -3.55 -14.30 -1.65
C ALA A 111 -4.09 -15.26 -2.71
N LEU A 112 -5.00 -14.81 -3.56
CA LEU A 112 -5.51 -15.62 -4.68
C LEU A 112 -4.41 -15.86 -5.72
N PHE A 113 -3.65 -14.82 -6.07
CA PHE A 113 -2.68 -14.88 -7.17
C PHE A 113 -1.23 -15.17 -6.74
N SER A 114 -0.88 -15.06 -5.45
CA SER A 114 0.48 -15.33 -4.96
C SER A 114 0.92 -16.78 -5.21
N GLY A 115 -0.01 -17.74 -5.10
CA GLY A 115 0.26 -19.15 -5.39
C GLY A 115 0.62 -19.38 -6.85
N ALA A 116 -0.09 -18.76 -7.78
CA ALA A 116 0.15 -18.92 -9.22
C ALA A 116 1.39 -18.16 -9.71
N ILE A 117 1.57 -16.92 -9.26
CA ILE A 117 2.62 -16.02 -9.77
C ILE A 117 3.96 -16.24 -9.06
N LEU A 118 3.94 -16.40 -7.74
CA LEU A 118 5.16 -16.49 -6.92
C LEU A 118 5.45 -17.91 -6.42
N ARG A 119 4.55 -18.87 -6.70
CA ARG A 119 4.64 -20.25 -6.19
C ARG A 119 4.65 -20.31 -4.66
N GLU A 120 4.10 -19.29 -3.99
CA GLU A 120 3.95 -19.27 -2.53
C GLU A 120 2.71 -20.07 -2.12
N ARG A 121 2.89 -21.15 -1.36
CA ARG A 121 1.77 -21.88 -0.74
C ARG A 121 1.11 -21.02 0.35
N VAL A 122 -0.18 -20.76 0.20
CA VAL A 122 -0.98 -20.01 1.17
C VAL A 122 -1.74 -20.98 2.08
N PRO A 123 -1.47 -21.01 3.40
CA PRO A 123 -2.22 -21.84 4.34
C PRO A 123 -3.70 -21.45 4.40
N PRO A 124 -4.62 -22.41 4.61
CA PRO A 124 -6.06 -22.12 4.78
C PRO A 124 -6.36 -21.08 5.86
N LEU A 125 -5.56 -21.05 6.93
CA LEU A 125 -5.65 -20.05 8.00
C LEU A 125 -5.54 -18.62 7.47
N ILE A 126 -4.62 -18.36 6.52
CA ILE A 126 -4.42 -17.04 5.94
C ILE A 126 -5.64 -16.63 5.11
N TYR A 127 -6.25 -17.55 4.35
CA TYR A 127 -7.51 -17.26 3.66
C TYR A 127 -8.62 -16.90 4.64
N GLY A 128 -8.77 -17.64 5.74
CA GLY A 128 -9.74 -17.33 6.79
C GLY A 128 -9.52 -15.94 7.38
N CYS A 129 -8.27 -15.58 7.70
CA CYS A 129 -7.92 -14.28 8.24
C CYS A 129 -8.19 -13.13 7.25
N ILE A 130 -7.90 -13.33 5.97
CA ILE A 130 -8.22 -12.37 4.91
C ILE A 130 -9.72 -12.16 4.79
N LEU A 131 -10.51 -13.23 4.81
CA LEU A 131 -11.97 -13.13 4.73
C LEU A 131 -12.54 -12.42 5.96
N VAL A 132 -12.04 -12.71 7.16
CA VAL A 132 -12.46 -12.02 8.39
C VAL A 132 -12.10 -10.54 8.34
N SER A 133 -10.88 -10.18 7.91
CA SER A 133 -10.47 -8.78 7.77
C SER A 133 -11.26 -8.06 6.67
N LEU A 134 -11.61 -8.75 5.58
CA LEU A 134 -12.46 -8.20 4.52
C LEU A 134 -13.89 -7.94 5.00
N ILE A 135 -14.48 -8.87 5.76
CA ILE A 135 -15.79 -8.66 6.39
C ILE A 135 -15.72 -7.45 7.33
N GLY A 136 -14.68 -7.36 8.16
CA GLY A 136 -14.48 -6.20 9.02
C GLY A 136 -14.34 -4.89 8.25
N THR A 137 -13.64 -4.92 7.12
CA THR A 137 -13.48 -3.79 6.19
C THR A 137 -14.82 -3.35 5.61
N ILE A 138 -15.68 -4.29 5.18
CA ILE A 138 -17.03 -4.00 4.68
C ILE A 138 -17.91 -3.39 5.78
N LEU A 139 -17.82 -3.89 7.01
CA LEU A 139 -18.58 -3.36 8.15
C LEU A 139 -18.21 -1.92 8.51
N ILE A 140 -16.93 -1.53 8.36
CA ILE A 140 -16.44 -0.15 8.59
C ILE A 140 -17.01 0.84 7.55
N VAL A 141 -17.51 0.34 6.42
CA VAL A 141 -17.99 1.19 5.32
C VAL A 141 -19.50 1.24 5.23
N SER A 142 -20.19 0.22 5.73
CA SER A 142 -21.64 0.06 5.65
C SER A 142 -22.20 0.59 4.32
N PRO A 143 -21.81 0.00 3.17
CA PRO A 143 -22.09 0.57 1.87
C PRO A 143 -23.60 0.70 1.63
N SER A 144 -24.06 1.88 1.20
CA SER A 144 -25.41 2.06 0.66
C SER A 144 -25.47 1.38 -0.72
N LEU A 145 -26.04 0.17 -0.78
CA LEU A 145 -26.14 -0.64 -2.00
C LEU A 145 -27.26 -0.19 -2.96
N GLU A 146 -27.77 1.04 -2.84
CA GLU A 146 -28.89 1.50 -3.66
C GLU A 146 -28.54 1.62 -5.15
N TYR A 147 -27.27 1.86 -5.50
CA TYR A 147 -26.81 1.95 -6.90
C TYR A 147 -25.36 1.46 -7.08
N ILE A 148 -25.04 0.92 -8.26
CA ILE A 148 -23.65 0.65 -8.66
C ILE A 148 -22.99 2.00 -8.97
N ASP A 149 -22.23 2.51 -8.00
CA ASP A 149 -21.43 3.71 -8.17
C ASP A 149 -20.18 3.39 -9.01
N ILE A 150 -20.00 4.12 -10.11
CA ILE A 150 -18.85 3.98 -11.01
C ILE A 150 -17.53 4.30 -10.29
N ASP A 151 -17.54 5.28 -9.39
CA ASP A 151 -16.36 5.70 -8.64
C ASP A 151 -15.96 4.64 -7.61
N ALA A 152 -16.95 3.98 -6.99
CA ALA A 152 -16.72 2.82 -6.14
C ALA A 152 -16.14 1.63 -6.95
N THR A 153 -16.62 1.41 -8.16
CA THR A 153 -16.10 0.36 -9.04
C THR A 153 -14.63 0.64 -9.43
N ILE A 154 -14.28 1.90 -9.70
CA ILE A 154 -12.90 2.31 -9.98
C ILE A 154 -12.00 2.07 -8.75
N ALA A 155 -12.48 2.31 -7.53
CA ALA A 155 -11.75 1.98 -6.30
C ALA A 155 -11.55 0.46 -6.12
N LEU A 156 -12.51 -0.36 -6.51
CA LEU A 156 -12.35 -1.82 -6.49
C LEU A 156 -11.29 -2.28 -7.51
N ILE A 157 -11.32 -1.71 -8.71
CA ILE A 157 -10.33 -1.98 -9.77
C ILE A 157 -8.92 -1.58 -9.31
N SER A 158 -8.79 -0.48 -8.56
CA SER A 158 -7.51 -0.09 -7.97
C SER A 158 -7.01 -1.14 -6.96
N GLY A 159 -7.91 -1.80 -6.23
CA GLY A 159 -7.63 -3.00 -5.44
C GLY A 159 -6.95 -4.11 -6.22
N VAL A 160 -7.51 -4.48 -7.37
CA VAL A 160 -6.98 -5.53 -8.24
C VAL A 160 -5.60 -5.16 -8.79
N PHE A 161 -5.42 -3.95 -9.31
CA PHE A 161 -4.12 -3.51 -9.83
C PHE A 161 -3.06 -3.41 -8.72
N SER A 162 -3.43 -2.93 -7.53
CA SER A 162 -2.53 -2.90 -6.37
C SER A 162 -2.04 -4.30 -6.01
N ALA A 163 -2.89 -5.32 -6.09
CA ALA A 163 -2.47 -6.69 -5.82
C ALA A 163 -1.37 -7.17 -6.78
N PHE A 164 -1.52 -6.93 -8.09
CA PHE A 164 -0.48 -7.23 -9.07
C PHE A 164 0.79 -6.42 -8.84
N ALA A 165 0.66 -5.14 -8.45
CA ALA A 165 1.80 -4.32 -8.06
C ALA A 165 2.52 -4.93 -6.84
N TYR A 166 1.80 -5.32 -5.79
CA TYR A 166 2.40 -5.90 -4.58
C TYR A 166 3.08 -7.25 -4.85
N LEU A 167 2.49 -8.10 -5.70
CA LEU A 167 3.11 -9.33 -6.15
C LEU A 167 4.40 -9.06 -6.94
N ALA A 168 4.44 -8.01 -7.76
CA ALA A 168 5.65 -7.61 -8.45
C ALA A 168 6.72 -7.06 -7.49
N VAL A 169 6.35 -6.31 -6.43
CA VAL A 169 7.29 -5.93 -5.36
C VAL A 169 7.90 -7.17 -4.71
N ARG A 170 7.05 -8.13 -4.32
CA ARG A 170 7.50 -9.39 -3.73
C ARG A 170 8.42 -10.16 -4.68
N GLY A 171 8.12 -10.19 -5.97
CA GLY A 171 8.97 -10.83 -6.99
C GLY A 171 10.30 -10.13 -7.23
N LEU A 172 10.39 -8.82 -6.98
CA LEU A 172 11.63 -8.05 -7.12
C LEU A 172 12.60 -8.26 -5.95
N ARG A 173 12.15 -8.87 -4.83
CA ARG A 173 12.93 -8.97 -3.58
C ARG A 173 14.32 -9.58 -3.70
N THR A 174 14.51 -10.49 -4.67
CA THR A 174 15.78 -11.20 -4.89
C THR A 174 16.72 -10.47 -5.86
N SER A 175 16.23 -9.42 -6.53
CA SER A 175 16.95 -8.75 -7.61
C SER A 175 17.13 -7.25 -7.41
N SER A 176 16.36 -6.61 -6.52
CA SER A 176 16.37 -5.17 -6.34
C SER A 176 16.39 -4.83 -4.85
N SER A 177 17.02 -3.70 -4.49
CA SER A 177 16.95 -3.20 -3.12
C SER A 177 15.55 -2.62 -2.83
N PRO A 178 15.06 -2.68 -1.57
CA PRO A 178 13.79 -2.06 -1.19
C PRO A 178 13.72 -0.58 -1.57
N ASP A 179 14.76 0.19 -1.25
CA ASP A 179 14.81 1.62 -1.55
C ASP A 179 14.90 1.88 -3.06
N GLY A 180 15.56 1.00 -3.82
CA GLY A 180 15.59 1.06 -5.28
C GLY A 180 14.19 0.88 -5.89
N ILE A 181 13.41 -0.09 -5.42
CA ILE A 181 12.04 -0.29 -5.91
C ILE A 181 11.18 0.95 -5.67
N VAL A 182 11.26 1.54 -4.48
CA VAL A 182 10.45 2.73 -4.15
C VAL A 182 10.92 3.95 -4.95
N PHE A 183 12.23 4.18 -5.04
CA PHE A 183 12.81 5.31 -5.77
C PHE A 183 12.44 5.26 -7.25
N TRP A 184 12.62 4.12 -7.91
CA TRP A 184 12.37 4.02 -9.34
C TRP A 184 10.87 3.97 -9.68
N PHE A 185 10.02 3.48 -8.78
CA PHE A 185 8.58 3.66 -8.91
C PHE A 185 8.20 5.14 -8.82
N ALA A 186 8.75 5.86 -7.85
CA ALA A 186 8.54 7.30 -7.68
C ALA A 186 9.06 8.08 -8.90
N ALA A 187 10.27 7.79 -9.38
CA ALA A 187 10.84 8.43 -10.56
C ALA A 187 9.98 8.20 -11.81
N PHE A 188 9.52 6.96 -12.03
CA PHE A 188 8.60 6.65 -13.13
C PHE A 188 7.30 7.46 -13.02
N CYS A 189 6.66 7.48 -11.84
CA CYS A 189 5.42 8.21 -11.64
C CYS A 189 5.61 9.72 -11.84
N THR A 190 6.69 10.30 -11.32
CA THR A 190 7.04 11.72 -11.50
C THR A 190 7.16 12.07 -12.98
N LEU A 191 7.90 11.26 -13.76
CA LEU A 191 8.12 11.51 -15.18
C LEU A 191 6.82 11.38 -15.99
N VAL A 192 6.02 10.35 -15.74
CA VAL A 192 4.77 10.11 -16.49
C VAL A 192 3.69 11.12 -16.14
N SER A 193 3.59 11.55 -14.89
CA SER A 193 2.54 12.48 -14.44
C SER A 193 2.83 13.94 -14.73
N LEU A 194 4.10 14.33 -14.92
CA LEU A 194 4.50 15.73 -15.12
C LEU A 194 3.74 16.42 -16.28
N PRO A 195 3.60 15.84 -17.50
CA PRO A 195 2.88 16.51 -18.59
C PRO A 195 1.41 16.79 -18.26
N PHE A 196 0.79 15.93 -17.44
CA PHE A 196 -0.61 16.07 -17.04
C PHE A 196 -0.79 17.02 -15.86
N ALA A 197 0.21 17.17 -14.99
CA ALA A 197 0.21 18.09 -13.87
C ALA A 197 0.65 19.52 -14.25
N ALA A 198 1.44 19.67 -15.32
CA ALA A 198 2.15 20.91 -15.64
C ALA A 198 1.26 22.16 -15.75
N GLY A 199 0.02 22.01 -16.22
CA GLY A 199 -0.92 23.13 -16.35
C GLY A 199 -1.45 23.65 -15.01
N GLU A 200 -1.54 22.78 -13.99
CA GLU A 200 -2.10 23.11 -12.68
C GLU A 200 -1.02 23.51 -11.66
N LEU A 201 0.24 23.10 -11.87
CA LEU A 201 1.35 23.42 -10.96
C LEU A 201 1.52 24.92 -10.67
N PRO A 202 1.43 25.84 -11.65
CA PRO A 202 1.57 27.29 -11.38
C PRO A 202 0.41 27.89 -10.59
N THR A 203 -0.75 27.22 -10.57
CA THR A 203 -1.98 27.71 -9.93
C THR A 203 -2.22 27.12 -8.54
N LEU A 204 -1.35 26.20 -8.08
CA LEU A 204 -1.44 25.60 -6.76
C LEU A 204 -1.34 26.66 -5.65
N LYS A 205 -2.34 26.69 -4.77
CA LYS A 205 -2.28 27.49 -3.55
C LYS A 205 -1.23 26.89 -2.62
N LEU A 206 -0.64 27.72 -1.76
CA LEU A 206 0.39 27.28 -0.81
C LEU A 206 -0.10 26.14 0.09
N TYR A 207 -1.34 26.23 0.60
CA TYR A 207 -1.94 25.19 1.44
C TYR A 207 -2.02 23.85 0.72
N ASP A 208 -2.49 23.85 -0.54
CA ASP A 208 -2.61 22.66 -1.37
C ASP A 208 -1.24 22.05 -1.69
N GLY A 209 -0.25 22.90 -1.98
CA GLY A 209 1.14 22.48 -2.17
C GLY A 209 1.72 21.80 -0.91
N LEU A 210 1.48 22.36 0.27
CA LEU A 210 1.91 21.76 1.55
C LEU A 210 1.19 20.43 1.83
N ALA A 211 -0.11 20.34 1.53
CA ALA A 211 -0.86 19.10 1.65
C ALA A 211 -0.29 18.02 0.72
N VAL A 212 0.00 18.35 -0.55
CA VAL A 212 0.63 17.43 -1.51
C VAL A 212 2.03 16.99 -1.07
N ILE A 213 2.81 17.88 -0.46
CA ILE A 213 4.09 17.50 0.17
C ILE A 213 3.86 16.50 1.31
N GLY A 214 2.86 16.75 2.16
CA GLY A 214 2.44 15.83 3.21
C GLY A 214 2.01 14.46 2.67
N VAL A 215 1.26 14.42 1.56
CA VAL A 215 0.93 13.18 0.84
C VAL A 215 2.21 12.47 0.39
N GLY A 216 3.19 13.21 -0.13
CA GLY A 216 4.50 12.69 -0.53
C GLY A 216 5.27 12.04 0.62
N ILE A 217 5.36 12.71 1.77
CA ILE A 217 6.03 12.18 2.97
C ILE A 217 5.34 10.90 3.46
N CYS A 218 4.01 10.96 3.62
CA CYS A 218 3.20 9.82 4.02
C CYS A 218 3.35 8.64 3.06
N ALA A 219 3.26 8.89 1.76
CA ALA A 219 3.41 7.86 0.74
C ALA A 219 4.86 7.34 0.64
N GLY A 220 5.87 8.13 0.99
CA GLY A 220 7.26 7.69 1.09
C GLY A 220 7.44 6.68 2.21
N ILE A 221 7.05 7.05 3.43
CA ILE A 221 7.04 6.16 4.60
C ILE A 221 6.22 4.90 4.28
N GLY A 222 5.04 5.08 3.69
CA GLY A 222 4.15 4.01 3.24
C GLY A 222 4.80 3.03 2.27
N GLN A 223 5.31 3.52 1.14
CA GLN A 223 5.88 2.67 0.09
C GLN A 223 7.14 1.97 0.58
N THR A 224 7.96 2.66 1.38
CA THR A 224 9.17 2.12 1.97
C THR A 224 8.87 1.03 2.99
N GLY A 225 7.92 1.25 3.91
CA GLY A 225 7.49 0.23 4.87
C GLY A 225 6.83 -0.97 4.18
N MET A 226 5.90 -0.73 3.26
CA MET A 226 5.24 -1.80 2.50
C MET A 226 6.24 -2.64 1.70
N THR A 227 7.22 -2.01 1.05
CA THR A 227 8.24 -2.70 0.27
C THR A 227 9.12 -3.57 1.16
N ARG A 228 9.59 -3.05 2.30
CA ARG A 228 10.37 -3.85 3.27
C ARG A 228 9.55 -5.02 3.83
N ALA A 229 8.28 -4.79 4.17
CA ALA A 229 7.38 -5.85 4.64
C ALA A 229 7.22 -6.97 3.61
N TYR A 230 6.96 -6.64 2.34
CA TYR A 230 6.88 -7.63 1.27
C TYR A 230 8.23 -8.29 0.94
N HIS A 231 9.35 -7.64 1.18
CA HIS A 231 10.66 -8.30 1.06
C HIS A 231 10.88 -9.33 2.17
N ALA A 232 10.48 -8.99 3.39
CA ALA A 232 10.75 -9.78 4.60
C ALA A 232 9.84 -11.00 4.74
N ALA A 233 8.57 -10.94 4.31
CA ALA A 233 7.63 -12.05 4.50
C ALA A 233 6.69 -12.29 3.31
N ARG A 234 6.04 -13.46 3.30
CA ARG A 234 5.17 -13.95 2.22
C ARG A 234 4.04 -12.95 1.94
N ALA A 235 3.68 -12.78 0.67
CA ALA A 235 2.80 -11.69 0.26
C ALA A 235 1.40 -11.81 0.87
N ALA A 236 0.82 -13.02 0.84
CA ALA A 236 -0.50 -13.28 1.42
C ALA A 236 -0.53 -13.04 2.95
N TYR A 237 0.55 -13.38 3.65
CA TYR A 237 0.66 -13.17 5.10
C TYR A 237 0.70 -11.68 5.45
N ILE A 238 1.59 -10.94 4.79
CA ILE A 238 1.77 -9.51 5.03
C ILE A 238 0.56 -8.69 4.56
N GLY A 239 -0.17 -9.17 3.54
CA GLY A 239 -1.42 -8.57 3.10
C GLY A 239 -2.47 -8.43 4.21
N VAL A 240 -2.55 -9.36 5.16
CA VAL A 240 -3.54 -9.29 6.25
C VAL A 240 -3.33 -8.07 7.14
N PHE A 241 -2.08 -7.73 7.44
CA PHE A 241 -1.76 -6.58 8.28
C PHE A 241 -2.02 -5.25 7.58
N SER A 242 -2.05 -5.23 6.24
CA SER A 242 -2.33 -4.02 5.46
C SER A 242 -3.77 -3.51 5.64
N TYR A 243 -4.71 -4.36 6.07
CA TYR A 243 -6.08 -3.94 6.43
C TYR A 243 -6.12 -2.93 7.58
N ALA A 244 -5.05 -2.78 8.37
CA ALA A 244 -4.94 -1.71 9.35
C ALA A 244 -5.12 -0.31 8.74
N THR A 245 -4.83 -0.13 7.45
CA THR A 245 -5.08 1.14 6.76
C THR A 245 -6.56 1.52 6.75
N VAL A 246 -7.46 0.54 6.69
CA VAL A 246 -8.91 0.77 6.72
C VAL A 246 -9.31 1.40 8.05
N ILE A 247 -8.76 0.91 9.17
CA ILE A 247 -9.00 1.48 10.50
C ILE A 247 -8.54 2.94 10.54
N VAL A 248 -7.33 3.22 10.04
CA VAL A 248 -6.78 4.58 10.01
C VAL A 248 -7.63 5.50 9.11
N GLY A 249 -8.07 5.00 7.95
CA GLY A 249 -8.97 5.71 7.05
C GLY A 249 -10.32 6.03 7.70
N GLY A 250 -10.90 5.08 8.44
CA GLY A 250 -12.13 5.28 9.21
C GLY A 250 -11.96 6.33 10.32
N ILE A 251 -10.83 6.29 11.06
CA ILE A 251 -10.51 7.30 12.08
C ILE A 251 -10.46 8.71 11.48
N TYR A 252 -9.78 8.89 10.34
CA TYR A 252 -9.74 10.18 9.67
C TYR A 252 -11.10 10.57 9.06
N GLY A 253 -11.85 9.60 8.53
CA GLY A 253 -13.22 9.79 8.08
C GLY A 253 -14.09 10.41 9.17
N TRP A 254 -14.01 9.87 10.38
CA TRP A 254 -14.73 10.38 11.55
C TRP A 254 -14.20 11.74 12.03
N LEU A 255 -12.89 11.86 12.28
CA LEU A 255 -12.30 13.03 12.93
C LEU A 255 -12.25 14.28 12.03
N ILE A 256 -11.99 14.11 10.73
CA ILE A 256 -11.74 15.23 9.80
C ILE A 256 -12.93 15.45 8.86
N PHE A 257 -13.59 14.37 8.43
CA PHE A 257 -14.62 14.43 7.39
C PHE A 257 -16.05 14.28 7.93
N ASN A 258 -16.23 14.32 9.26
CA ASN A 258 -17.52 14.22 9.94
C ASN A 258 -18.37 13.01 9.49
N GLN A 259 -17.71 11.89 9.18
CA GLN A 259 -18.42 10.64 8.89
C GLN A 259 -18.91 10.04 10.21
N GLU A 260 -20.19 9.66 10.27
CA GLU A 260 -20.76 9.06 11.48
C GLU A 260 -20.14 7.69 11.77
N LEU A 261 -19.82 7.45 13.03
CA LEU A 261 -19.42 6.12 13.50
C LEU A 261 -20.64 5.34 13.96
N VAL A 262 -20.82 4.15 13.41
CA VAL A 262 -21.85 3.19 13.80
C VAL A 262 -21.23 1.96 14.47
N TRP A 263 -22.06 1.15 15.12
CA TRP A 263 -21.60 -0.09 15.77
C TRP A 263 -20.88 -1.06 14.82
N GLY A 264 -21.23 -1.01 13.52
CA GLY A 264 -20.54 -1.75 12.47
C GLY A 264 -19.04 -1.45 12.41
N ASP A 265 -18.64 -0.19 12.62
CA ASP A 265 -17.24 0.23 12.52
C ASP A 265 -16.39 -0.35 13.65
N ALA A 266 -16.95 -0.35 14.86
CA ALA A 266 -16.29 -0.94 16.03
C ALA A 266 -16.11 -2.46 15.88
N ILE A 267 -17.15 -3.16 15.41
CA ILE A 267 -17.09 -4.60 15.14
C ILE A 267 -16.09 -4.87 14.02
N GLY A 268 -16.12 -4.10 12.94
CA GLY A 268 -15.23 -4.28 11.81
C GLY A 268 -13.77 -4.06 12.17
N ALA A 269 -13.46 -3.02 12.96
CA ALA A 269 -12.12 -2.79 13.48
C ALA A 269 -11.66 -3.94 14.39
N ALA A 270 -12.54 -4.45 15.25
CA ALA A 270 -12.23 -5.60 16.10
C ALA A 270 -11.91 -6.86 15.27
N LEU A 271 -12.67 -7.14 14.20
CA LEU A 271 -12.41 -8.28 13.31
C LEU A 271 -11.03 -8.19 12.64
N ILE A 272 -10.65 -7.01 12.15
CA ILE A 272 -9.33 -6.78 11.55
C ILE A 272 -8.21 -7.01 12.58
N VAL A 273 -8.37 -6.47 13.80
CA VAL A 273 -7.37 -6.61 14.87
C VAL A 273 -7.24 -8.06 15.34
N VAL A 274 -8.37 -8.75 15.56
CA VAL A 274 -8.38 -10.16 15.99
C VAL A 274 -7.78 -11.06 14.92
N SER A 275 -8.07 -10.83 13.65
CA SER A 275 -7.48 -11.56 12.53
C SER A 275 -5.94 -11.42 12.50
N GLY A 276 -5.43 -10.19 12.65
CA GLY A 276 -3.99 -9.95 12.74
C GLY A 276 -3.35 -10.60 13.97
N ALA A 277 -3.99 -10.50 15.13
CA ALA A 277 -3.50 -11.11 16.37
C ALA A 277 -3.46 -12.65 16.28
N LEU A 278 -4.50 -13.25 15.69
CA LEU A 278 -4.59 -14.70 15.48
C LEU A 278 -3.46 -15.19 14.58
N LEU A 279 -3.10 -14.46 13.52
CA LEU A 279 -1.94 -14.79 12.69
C LEU A 279 -0.61 -14.69 13.43
N VAL A 280 -0.42 -13.67 14.26
CA VAL A 280 0.81 -13.51 15.07
C VAL A 280 1.00 -14.69 16.02
N ILE A 281 -0.08 -15.18 16.62
CA ILE A 281 -0.04 -16.30 17.57
C ILE A 281 0.12 -17.65 16.86
N SER A 282 -0.48 -17.79 15.68
CA SER A 282 -0.63 -19.09 15.02
C SER A 282 0.52 -19.46 14.08
N ILE A 283 1.39 -18.52 13.71
CA ILE A 283 2.57 -18.83 12.89
C ILE A 283 3.78 -18.95 13.83
N PRO A 284 4.28 -20.18 14.09
CA PRO A 284 5.51 -20.37 14.84
C PRO A 284 6.65 -19.64 14.14
N ASP A 285 7.57 -19.06 14.90
CA ASP A 285 8.80 -18.45 14.37
C ASP A 285 9.38 -19.38 13.29
N GLU A 286 9.39 -18.91 12.03
CA GLU A 286 10.04 -19.62 10.93
C GLU A 286 11.51 -19.76 11.35
N LYS A 287 11.89 -20.95 11.84
CA LYS A 287 13.30 -21.24 12.09
C LYS A 287 14.03 -21.03 10.76
N PRO A 288 15.13 -20.27 10.75
CA PRO A 288 15.90 -20.06 9.52
C PRO A 288 16.23 -21.43 8.95
N THR A 289 15.82 -21.66 7.71
CA THR A 289 16.06 -22.90 6.98
C THR A 289 17.56 -23.15 7.01
N LYS A 290 18.01 -24.10 7.84
CA LYS A 290 19.38 -24.61 7.76
C LYS A 290 19.54 -25.15 6.35
N ILE A 291 20.34 -24.49 5.53
CA ILE A 291 20.83 -25.07 4.29
C ILE A 291 21.55 -26.35 4.72
N ALA A 292 21.04 -27.49 4.26
CA ALA A 292 21.64 -28.78 4.53
C ALA A 292 23.06 -28.77 3.97
N ASP A 293 24.03 -28.99 4.85
CA ASP A 293 25.38 -29.38 4.49
C ASP A 293 25.29 -30.73 3.74
N HIS A 294 25.21 -30.64 2.42
CA HIS A 294 25.52 -31.73 1.50
C HIS A 294 26.66 -31.19 0.62
N LEU A 295 27.90 -31.16 1.13
CA LEU A 295 28.96 -32.20 1.00
C LEU A 295 29.36 -32.46 -0.47
N PRO A 296 30.64 -32.73 -0.78
CA PRO A 296 31.74 -33.20 0.09
C PRO A 296 32.90 -32.21 0.28
#